data_AF-A0A4Q5T6V8-F1
#
_entry.id   AF-A0A4Q5T6V8-F1
#
_cell.length_a   1.000
_cell.length_b   1.000
_cell.length_c   1.000
_cell.angle_alpha   90.00
_cell.angle_beta   90.00
_cell.angle_gamma   90.00
#
_symmetry.space_group_name_H-M   'P 1'
#
loop_
_entity.id
_entity.type
_entity.pdbx_description
1 polymer ?
#
loop_
_entity_poly.entity_id
_entity_poly.type
_entity_poly.pdbx_seq_one_letter_code
_entity_poly.pdbx_strand_id
1 'polypeptide(L)'
;MARSTRNTDWGFPRWREYGAEREAVTVRMCDRHGCNEPGDRPAPKSPNSPDRWYFCETHAGEYNRNWNYFEGLTAEEAAEREAAERRDASGYTESKANSWAGPGDGSRSRDEMRA
;
A
#
# COMPACT_ATOMS: atom_id res chain seq x y z
N MET A 1 23.37 -14.65 23.02
CA MET A 1 22.64 -13.67 23.85
C MET A 1 21.15 -13.93 23.69
N ALA A 2 20.42 -14.20 24.77
CA ALA A 2 18.98 -14.47 24.71
C ALA A 2 18.23 -13.14 24.53
N ARG A 3 17.42 -13.02 23.48
CA ARG A 3 16.54 -11.86 23.27
C ARG A 3 15.25 -12.08 24.05
N SER A 4 14.92 -11.15 24.95
CA SER A 4 13.63 -11.13 25.64
C SER A 4 12.51 -10.90 24.63
N THR A 5 11.56 -11.84 24.53
CA THR A 5 10.42 -11.78 23.61
C THR A 5 9.12 -11.33 24.27
N ARG A 6 9.12 -11.15 25.60
CA ARG A 6 7.92 -10.78 26.35
C ARG A 6 7.82 -9.26 26.41
N ASN A 7 6.72 -8.72 25.88
CA ASN A 7 6.38 -7.31 26.01
C ASN A 7 6.13 -7.01 27.50
N THR A 8 6.98 -6.19 28.10
CA THR A 8 6.92 -5.82 29.53
C THR A 8 5.74 -4.90 29.86
N ASP A 9 5.05 -4.36 28.85
CA ASP A 9 3.93 -3.42 28.96
C ASP A 9 2.57 -4.11 29.33
N TRP A 10 2.57 -5.40 29.72
CA TRP A 10 1.37 -6.15 30.11
C TRP A 10 1.01 -6.05 31.62
N GLY A 11 1.75 -5.29 32.43
CA GLY A 11 1.55 -5.12 33.88
C GLY A 11 1.20 -3.69 34.32
N PHE A 12 0.68 -3.53 35.54
CA PHE A 12 0.36 -2.23 36.17
C PHE A 12 1.63 -1.61 36.78
N PRO A 13 2.00 -0.33 36.53
CA PRO A 13 1.40 0.68 35.64
C PRO A 13 1.60 0.38 34.14
N ARG A 14 0.54 0.56 33.35
CA ARG A 14 0.51 0.30 31.90
C ARG A 14 1.32 1.26 31.03
N TRP A 15 1.97 2.23 31.65
CA TRP A 15 2.84 3.19 30.99
C TRP A 15 4.24 2.95 31.53
N ARG A 16 5.20 2.83 30.61
CA ARG A 16 6.62 2.73 30.97
C ARG A 16 7.01 3.86 31.93
N GLU A 17 7.97 3.58 32.79
CA GLU A 17 8.53 4.57 33.72
C GLU A 17 8.95 5.84 32.97
N TYR A 18 8.76 7.01 33.61
CA TYR A 18 9.23 8.27 33.06
C TYR A 18 10.74 8.20 32.84
N GLY A 19 11.18 8.25 31.59
CA GLY A 19 12.60 8.10 31.23
C GLY A 19 12.98 6.76 30.60
N ALA A 20 12.02 5.88 30.33
CA ALA A 20 12.25 4.71 29.48
C ALA A 20 12.91 5.15 28.16
N GLU A 21 14.13 4.68 27.99
CA GLU A 21 15.10 5.03 26.96
C GLU A 21 14.48 4.86 25.56
N ARG A 22 14.49 5.93 24.77
CA ARG A 22 14.21 5.85 23.34
C ARG A 22 15.51 5.43 22.67
N GLU A 23 15.65 4.15 22.37
CA GLU A 23 16.75 3.65 21.55
C GLU A 23 16.81 4.45 20.23
N ALA A 24 18.02 4.71 19.75
CA ALA A 24 18.21 5.39 18.47
C ALA A 24 17.55 4.56 17.35
N VAL A 25 16.48 5.10 16.75
CA VAL A 25 15.81 4.45 15.62
C VAL A 25 16.77 4.42 14.43
N THR A 26 17.00 3.23 13.88
CA THR A 26 17.81 3.07 12.67
C THR A 26 17.03 3.62 11.47
N VAL A 27 17.34 4.86 11.09
CA VAL A 27 16.77 5.48 9.90
C VAL A 27 17.53 4.97 8.68
N ARG A 28 16.84 4.26 7.79
CA ARG A 28 17.39 3.94 6.46
C ARG A 28 17.42 5.20 5.62
N MET A 29 18.47 5.35 4.81
CA MET A 29 18.55 6.45 3.85
C MET A 29 17.80 6.07 2.57
N CYS A 30 17.38 7.09 1.82
CA CYS A 30 16.76 6.90 0.52
C CYS A 30 17.70 6.18 -0.46
N ASP A 31 17.21 5.15 -1.15
CA ASP A 31 17.95 4.38 -2.17
C ASP A 31 18.18 5.16 -3.49
N ARG A 32 17.70 6.41 -3.60
CA ARG A 32 17.90 7.24 -4.79
C ARG A 32 19.32 7.83 -4.80
N HIS A 33 20.00 7.75 -5.94
CA HIS A 33 21.32 8.35 -6.14
C HIS A 33 21.34 9.85 -5.77
N GLY A 34 22.18 10.21 -4.80
CA GLY A 34 22.38 11.60 -4.37
C GLY A 34 21.36 12.13 -3.36
N CYS A 35 20.43 11.29 -2.87
CA CYS A 35 19.49 11.67 -1.83
C CYS A 35 20.01 11.26 -0.45
N ASN A 36 20.00 12.21 0.51
CA ASN A 36 20.38 11.97 1.92
C ASN A 36 19.16 12.09 2.86
N GLU A 37 17.95 12.03 2.32
CA GLU A 37 16.73 12.08 3.11
C GLU A 37 16.41 10.69 3.72
N PRO A 38 15.66 10.66 4.83
CA PRO A 38 15.16 9.41 5.40
C PRO A 38 14.31 8.64 4.38
N GLY A 39 14.61 7.35 4.22
CA GLY A 39 13.91 6.39 3.38
C GLY A 39 12.95 5.52 4.20
N ASP A 40 11.82 6.09 4.60
CA ASP A 40 10.79 5.41 5.39
C ASP A 40 9.73 4.67 4.55
N ARG A 41 9.64 4.98 3.25
CA ARG A 41 8.56 4.49 2.37
C ARG A 41 9.03 3.31 1.52
N PRO A 42 8.53 2.08 1.76
CA PRO A 42 8.88 0.93 0.94
C PRO A 42 8.14 0.93 -0.40
N ALA A 43 8.88 0.77 -1.49
CA ALA A 43 8.35 0.60 -2.85
C ALA A 43 8.69 -0.80 -3.38
N PRO A 44 7.76 -1.52 -4.06
CA PRO A 44 8.05 -2.82 -4.65
C PRO A 44 9.12 -2.68 -5.75
N LYS A 45 9.97 -3.68 -5.99
CA LYS A 45 10.92 -3.63 -7.14
C LYS A 45 10.29 -4.16 -8.42
N SER A 46 9.44 -5.17 -8.29
CA SER A 46 8.66 -5.75 -9.38
C SER A 46 7.30 -6.19 -8.85
N PRO A 47 6.27 -6.36 -9.71
CA PRO A 47 4.91 -6.67 -9.26
C PRO A 47 4.80 -7.94 -8.42
N ASN A 48 5.68 -8.93 -8.68
CA ASN A 48 5.66 -10.25 -8.06
C ASN A 48 6.91 -10.56 -7.21
N SER A 49 7.77 -9.57 -6.91
CA SER A 49 8.94 -9.79 -6.04
C SER A 49 8.69 -9.30 -4.61
N PRO A 50 9.17 -10.04 -3.58
CA PRO A 50 9.19 -9.55 -2.21
C PRO A 50 10.19 -8.41 -1.98
N ASP A 51 11.09 -8.15 -2.93
CA ASP A 51 12.12 -7.12 -2.80
C ASP A 51 11.52 -5.71 -2.78
N ARG A 52 12.09 -4.84 -1.94
CA ARG A 52 11.62 -3.46 -1.76
C ARG A 52 12.77 -2.46 -1.82
N TRP A 53 12.54 -1.32 -2.45
CA TRP A 53 13.33 -0.10 -2.32
C TRP A 53 12.79 0.76 -1.18
N TYR A 54 13.62 1.60 -0.58
CA TYR A 54 13.24 2.57 0.45
C TYR A 54 13.47 3.98 -0.07
N PHE A 55 12.40 4.75 -0.20
CA PHE A 55 12.44 6.12 -0.74
C PHE A 55 12.00 7.16 0.30
N CYS A 56 12.47 8.39 0.12
CA CYS A 56 11.87 9.57 0.76
C CYS A 56 10.53 9.94 0.10
N GLU A 57 9.84 10.96 0.61
CA GLU A 57 8.53 11.39 0.13
C GLU A 57 8.53 11.72 -1.36
N THR A 58 9.48 12.56 -1.76
CA THR A 58 9.60 13.07 -3.12
C THR A 58 9.83 11.94 -4.11
N HIS A 59 10.76 11.03 -3.79
CA HIS A 59 11.11 9.93 -4.67
C HIS A 59 10.08 8.80 -4.68
N ALA A 60 9.38 8.56 -3.56
CA ALA A 60 8.23 7.66 -3.55
C ALA A 60 7.11 8.18 -4.46
N GLY A 61 6.87 9.50 -4.48
CA GLY A 61 5.92 10.13 -5.39
C GLY A 61 6.33 10.04 -6.86
N GLU A 62 7.61 10.22 -7.20
CA GLU A 62 8.13 9.95 -8.55
C GLU A 62 7.96 8.50 -8.96
N TYR A 63 8.32 7.57 -8.07
CA TYR A 63 8.22 6.14 -8.31
C TYR A 63 6.77 5.72 -8.59
N ASN A 64 5.83 6.16 -7.74
CA ASN A 64 4.41 5.83 -7.87
C ASN A 64 3.80 6.41 -9.16
N ARG A 65 4.24 7.60 -9.60
CA ARG A 65 3.77 8.20 -10.87
C ARG A 65 4.24 7.42 -12.10
N ASN A 66 5.44 6.86 -12.05
CA ASN A 66 5.99 6.04 -13.13
C ASN A 66 5.56 4.56 -13.04
N TRP A 67 4.94 4.15 -11.93
CA TRP A 67 4.56 2.76 -11.74
C TRP A 67 3.25 2.47 -12.47
N ASN A 68 3.34 1.69 -13.55
CA ASN A 68 2.17 1.18 -14.24
C ASN A 68 2.07 -0.33 -14.02
N TYR A 69 1.03 -0.77 -13.31
CA TYR A 69 0.79 -2.21 -13.05
C TYR A 69 0.58 -3.02 -14.34
N PHE A 70 0.13 -2.36 -15.41
CA PHE A 70 -0.11 -2.98 -16.72
C PHE A 70 1.03 -2.76 -17.73
N GLU A 71 2.17 -2.17 -17.30
CA GLU A 71 3.29 -2.00 -18.21
C GLU A 71 3.85 -3.35 -18.67
N GLY A 72 3.71 -3.62 -19.97
CA GLY A 72 4.15 -4.87 -20.62
C GLY A 72 3.02 -5.85 -20.98
N LEU A 73 1.78 -5.62 -20.56
CA LEU A 73 0.63 -6.38 -21.04
C LEU A 73 0.07 -5.74 -22.31
N THR A 74 -0.34 -6.57 -23.28
CA THR A 74 -1.16 -6.07 -24.39
C THR A 74 -2.50 -5.57 -23.85
N ALA A 75 -3.17 -4.67 -24.58
CA ALA A 75 -4.46 -4.13 -24.17
C ALA A 75 -5.51 -5.23 -23.92
N GLU A 76 -5.40 -6.36 -24.63
CA GLU A 76 -6.27 -7.53 -24.44
C GLU A 76 -5.96 -8.28 -23.14
N GLU A 77 -4.68 -8.54 -22.83
CA GLU A 77 -4.30 -9.21 -21.57
C GLU A 77 -4.57 -8.34 -20.34
N ALA A 78 -4.41 -7.02 -20.45
CA ALA A 78 -4.79 -6.07 -19.40
C ALA A 78 -6.30 -6.10 -19.13
N ALA A 79 -7.11 -6.15 -20.19
CA ALA A 79 -8.57 -6.25 -20.07
C ALA A 79 -9.02 -7.62 -19.50
N GLU A 80 -8.32 -8.71 -19.85
CA GLU A 80 -8.59 -10.03 -19.28
C GLU A 80 -8.26 -10.07 -17.78
N ARG A 81 -7.14 -9.47 -17.37
CA ARG A 81 -6.77 -9.32 -15.95
C ARG A 81 -7.78 -8.47 -15.17
N GLU A 82 -8.19 -7.32 -15.71
CA GLU A 82 -9.24 -6.47 -15.11
C GLU A 82 -10.56 -7.26 -14.96
N ALA A 83 -10.93 -8.04 -15.99
CA ALA A 83 -12.16 -8.83 -15.97
C ALA A 83 -12.11 -9.99 -14.96
N ALA A 84 -10.96 -10.65 -14.80
CA ALA A 84 -10.76 -11.69 -13.80
C ALA A 84 -10.84 -11.11 -12.38
N GLU A 85 -10.09 -10.04 -12.10
CA GLU A 85 -10.11 -9.36 -10.79
C GLU A 85 -11.51 -8.86 -10.42
N ARG A 86 -12.28 -8.33 -11.38
CA ARG A 86 -13.67 -7.91 -11.16
C ARG A 86 -14.61 -9.08 -10.82
N ARG A 87 -14.38 -10.27 -11.41
CA ARG A 87 -15.18 -11.46 -11.10
C ARG A 87 -14.91 -11.95 -9.68
N ASP A 88 -13.66 -12.01 -9.26
CA ASP A 88 -13.31 -12.41 -7.89
C ASP A 88 -13.78 -11.38 -6.85
N ALA A 89 -13.73 -10.08 -7.18
CA ALA A 89 -14.23 -9.00 -6.34
C ALA A 89 -15.77 -8.88 -6.31
N SER A 90 -16.52 -9.79 -6.95
CA SER A 90 -17.99 -9.70 -7.05
C SER A 90 -18.70 -9.66 -5.69
N GLY A 91 -18.07 -10.19 -4.63
CA GLY A 91 -18.60 -10.13 -3.27
C GLY A 91 -18.59 -8.74 -2.63
N TYR A 92 -17.81 -7.80 -3.17
CA TYR A 92 -17.75 -6.39 -2.75
C TYR A 92 -18.60 -5.47 -3.64
N THR A 93 -19.27 -6.03 -4.65
CA THR A 93 -20.27 -5.28 -5.41
C THR A 93 -21.51 -5.04 -4.54
N GLU A 94 -22.23 -3.95 -4.80
CA GLU A 94 -23.34 -3.43 -4.00
C GLU A 94 -24.20 -4.54 -3.38
N SER A 95 -24.47 -4.43 -2.07
CA SER A 95 -25.25 -5.45 -1.38
C SER A 95 -26.64 -5.56 -2.01
N LYS A 96 -27.05 -6.79 -2.39
CA LYS A 96 -28.43 -7.02 -2.88
C LYS A 96 -29.50 -6.54 -1.90
N ALA A 97 -29.16 -6.42 -0.62
CA ALA A 97 -30.04 -5.88 0.42
C ALA A 97 -30.38 -4.39 0.21
N ASN A 98 -29.48 -3.60 -0.37
CA ASN A 98 -29.69 -2.18 -0.66
C ASN A 98 -30.18 -1.92 -2.10
N SER A 99 -30.42 -2.97 -2.88
CA SER A 99 -30.94 -2.88 -4.26
C SER A 99 -32.27 -2.09 -4.37
N TRP A 100 -33.03 -1.99 -3.26
CA TRP A 100 -34.27 -1.22 -3.18
C TRP A 100 -34.09 0.29 -2.98
N ALA A 101 -32.89 0.75 -2.60
CA ALA A 101 -32.57 2.17 -2.39
C ALA A 101 -32.34 2.94 -3.71
N GLY A 102 -32.45 2.26 -4.85
CA GLY A 102 -32.17 2.82 -6.17
C GLY A 102 -30.67 2.91 -6.45
N PRO A 103 -30.27 3.01 -7.73
CA PRO A 103 -28.87 2.97 -8.15
C PRO A 103 -28.18 4.31 -7.90
N GLY A 104 -28.05 4.75 -6.64
CA GLY A 104 -27.38 6.00 -6.19
C GLY A 104 -26.96 6.97 -7.31
N ASP A 105 -25.66 7.06 -7.57
CA ASP A 105 -25.03 7.81 -8.67
C ASP A 105 -24.72 6.95 -9.92
N GLY A 106 -25.25 5.72 -9.99
CA GLY A 106 -24.95 4.69 -10.99
C GLY A 106 -25.42 4.97 -12.43
N SER A 107 -25.75 6.22 -12.77
CA SER A 107 -26.16 6.64 -14.11
C SER A 107 -24.99 6.83 -15.08
N ARG A 108 -23.75 6.84 -14.58
CA ARG A 108 -22.54 7.07 -15.38
C ARG A 108 -22.00 5.78 -15.96
N SER A 109 -21.84 5.75 -17.27
CA SER A 109 -21.16 4.67 -17.97
C SER A 109 -19.66 4.66 -17.63
N ARG A 110 -19.02 3.50 -17.82
CA ARG A 110 -17.58 3.31 -17.55
C ARG A 110 -16.71 4.30 -18.35
N ASP A 111 -17.12 4.61 -19.57
CA ASP A 111 -16.43 5.56 -20.44
C ASP A 111 -16.57 7.01 -19.94
N GLU A 112 -17.72 7.38 -19.35
CA GLU A 112 -17.91 8.68 -18.69
C GLU A 112 -17.12 8.84 -17.38
N MET A 113 -16.72 7.73 -16.74
CA MET A 113 -15.91 7.75 -15.52
C MET A 113 -14.39 7.82 -15.76
N ARG A 114 -13.95 7.61 -17.01
CA ARG A 114 -12.52 7.63 -17.40
C ARG A 114 -12.09 8.91 -18.13
N ALA A 115 -13.03 9.73 -18.58
CA ALA A 115 -12.80 11.04 -19.20
C ALA A 115 -12.49 12.11 -18.14
#